data_AF-A0A2A7MXG3-F1
#
_entry.id   AF-A0A2A7MXG3-F1
#
_cell.length_a   1.000
_cell.length_b   1.000
_cell.length_c   1.000
_cell.angle_alpha   90.00
_cell.angle_beta   90.00
_cell.angle_gamma   90.00
#
_symmetry.space_group_name_H-M   'P 1'
#
loop_
_entity.id
_entity.type
_entity.pdbx_description
1 polymer ?
#
loop_
_entity_poly.entity_id
_entity_poly.type
_entity_poly.pdbx_seq_one_letter_code
_entity_poly.pdbx_strand_id
1 'polypeptide(L)'
;MPTEAAVKAEEALIHVLWINAGLSCDGDSVALTAATQPSIEEIALGALPGLPKIAVHWPLIDFECGPEGGADDFLEWFFKADR
;
A
#
# COMPACT_ATOMS: atom_id res chain seq x y z
N MET A 1 -6.89 -27.66 1.33
CA MET A 1 -7.94 -26.63 1.45
C MET A 1 -7.35 -25.46 2.21
N PRO A 2 -7.62 -24.20 1.81
CA PRO A 2 -7.19 -23.03 2.58
C PRO A 2 -7.74 -23.08 4.00
N THR A 3 -6.99 -22.54 4.96
CA THR A 3 -7.44 -22.49 6.35
C THR A 3 -8.50 -21.41 6.51
N GLU A 4 -9.38 -21.54 7.51
CA GLU A 4 -10.36 -20.50 7.85
C GLU A 4 -9.69 -19.13 8.10
N ALA A 5 -8.50 -19.15 8.72
CA ALA A 5 -7.70 -17.95 8.93
C ALA A 5 -7.23 -17.30 7.61
N ALA A 6 -6.82 -18.09 6.62
CA ALA A 6 -6.41 -17.58 5.31
C ALA A 6 -7.58 -16.95 4.55
N VAL A 7 -8.76 -17.59 4.60
CA VAL A 7 -9.98 -17.03 3.98
C VAL A 7 -10.37 -15.70 4.65
N LYS A 8 -10.35 -15.65 5.98
CA LYS A 8 -10.62 -14.42 6.73
C LYS A 8 -9.61 -13.31 6.42
N ALA A 9 -8.34 -13.67 6.20
CA ALA A 9 -7.30 -12.71 5.84
C ALA A 9 -7.60 -12.07 4.48
N GLU A 10 -7.95 -12.86 3.46
CA GLU A 10 -8.26 -12.37 2.10
C GLU A 10 -9.46 -11.41 2.05
N GLU A 11 -10.39 -11.53 2.99
CA GLU A 11 -11.54 -10.62 3.13
C GLU A 11 -11.18 -9.27 3.76
N ALA A 12 -10.04 -9.16 4.45
CA ALA A 12 -9.59 -7.93 5.08
C ALA A 12 -8.93 -6.99 4.06
N LEU A 13 -9.34 -5.72 4.09
CA LEU A 13 -8.66 -4.63 3.41
C LEU A 13 -7.70 -3.95 4.39
N ILE A 14 -6.42 -3.88 4.04
CA ILE A 14 -5.40 -3.17 4.80
C ILE A 14 -4.88 -2.01 3.97
N HIS A 15 -4.93 -0.81 4.55
CA HIS A 15 -4.30 0.38 3.99
C HIS A 15 -2.88 0.50 4.53
N VAL A 16 -1.90 0.58 3.63
CA VAL A 16 -0.50 0.85 3.97
C VAL A 16 -0.21 2.31 3.65
N LEU A 17 -0.14 3.13 4.70
CA LEU A 17 0.20 4.54 4.61
C LEU A 17 1.73 4.70 4.65
N TRP A 18 2.34 5.04 3.51
CA TRP A 18 3.79 5.19 3.40
C TRP A 18 4.21 6.65 3.54
N ILE A 19 4.79 7.00 4.68
CA ILE A 19 5.27 8.36 4.97
C ILE A 19 6.78 8.43 4.74
N ASN A 20 7.19 8.94 3.58
CA ASN A 20 8.59 9.25 3.27
C ASN A 20 8.97 10.70 3.62
N ALA A 21 8.01 11.56 3.98
CA ALA A 21 8.19 12.99 4.30
C ALA A 21 8.96 13.29 5.61
N GLY A 22 9.77 12.36 6.09
CA GLY A 22 10.71 12.58 7.19
C GLY A 22 12.05 13.15 6.71
N LEU A 23 13.13 12.90 7.47
CA LEU A 23 14.51 13.20 7.04
C LEU A 23 15.05 12.06 6.17
N SER A 24 14.37 11.80 5.05
CA SER A 24 14.58 10.65 4.17
C SER A 24 15.30 11.03 2.86
N CYS A 25 15.96 10.05 2.24
CA CYS A 25 16.46 10.11 0.86
C CYS A 25 15.65 9.22 -0.11
N ASP A 26 14.64 8.52 0.40
CA ASP A 26 13.75 7.61 -0.32
C ASP A 26 14.44 6.41 -0.99
N GLY A 27 15.65 6.09 -0.56
CA GLY A 27 16.40 4.93 -1.05
C GLY A 27 15.70 3.60 -0.79
N ASP A 28 15.05 3.44 0.36
CA ASP A 28 14.29 2.21 0.68
C ASP A 28 13.07 2.04 -0.21
N SER A 29 12.46 3.17 -0.62
CA SER A 29 11.35 3.18 -1.56
C SER A 29 11.81 2.62 -2.92
N VAL A 30 12.93 3.12 -3.44
CA VAL A 30 13.54 2.61 -4.68
C VAL A 30 14.01 1.17 -4.55
N ALA A 31 14.55 0.78 -3.39
CA ALA A 31 15.01 -0.59 -3.15
C ALA A 31 13.85 -1.60 -3.17
N LEU A 32 12.69 -1.24 -2.63
CA LEU A 32 11.53 -2.12 -2.59
C LEU A 32 10.96 -2.43 -3.98
N THR A 33 11.07 -1.51 -4.94
CA THR A 33 10.67 -1.79 -6.34
C THR A 33 11.59 -2.79 -7.04
N ALA A 34 12.74 -3.12 -6.46
CA ALA A 34 13.64 -4.17 -6.94
C ALA A 34 13.43 -5.53 -6.25
N ALA A 35 12.49 -5.63 -5.31
CA ALA A 35 12.18 -6.89 -4.64
C ALA A 35 11.59 -7.91 -5.62
N THR A 36 11.92 -9.18 -5.44
CA THR A 36 11.48 -10.28 -6.33
C THR A 36 10.88 -11.46 -5.57
N GLN A 37 10.84 -11.41 -4.23
CA GLN A 37 10.47 -12.55 -3.38
C GLN A 37 9.83 -12.08 -2.06
N PRO A 38 8.59 -11.56 -2.08
CA PRO A 38 7.78 -11.22 -3.25
C PRO A 38 8.15 -9.85 -3.85
N SER A 39 7.66 -9.55 -5.05
CA SER A 39 7.71 -8.20 -5.62
C SER A 39 6.59 -7.31 -5.06
N ILE A 40 6.74 -5.98 -5.19
CA ILE A 40 5.70 -5.04 -4.74
C ILE A 40 4.43 -5.19 -5.59
N GLU A 41 4.56 -5.49 -6.88
CA GLU A 41 3.43 -5.70 -7.79
C GLU A 41 2.64 -6.95 -7.41
N GLU A 42 3.31 -8.04 -6.99
CA GLU A 42 2.63 -9.24 -6.47
C GLU A 42 1.78 -8.94 -5.24
N ILE A 43 2.27 -8.05 -4.36
CA ILE A 43 1.52 -7.59 -3.18
C ILE A 43 0.35 -6.67 -3.60
N ALA A 44 0.63 -5.64 -4.39
CA ALA A 44 -0.35 -4.62 -4.77
C ALA A 44 -1.49 -5.19 -5.64
N LEU A 45 -1.20 -6.21 -6.45
CA LEU A 45 -2.19 -6.89 -7.29
C LEU A 45 -2.86 -8.08 -6.59
N GLY A 46 -2.48 -8.39 -5.34
CA GLY A 46 -3.04 -9.51 -4.58
C GLY A 46 -2.75 -10.87 -5.21
N ALA A 47 -1.58 -11.06 -5.82
CA ALA A 47 -1.21 -12.30 -6.51
C ALA A 47 -0.94 -13.47 -5.54
N LEU A 48 -0.71 -13.18 -4.25
CA LEU A 48 -0.37 -14.16 -3.24
C LEU A 48 -1.62 -14.59 -2.44
N PRO A 49 -2.02 -15.88 -2.48
CA PRO A 49 -3.18 -16.36 -1.75
C PRO A 49 -2.95 -16.37 -0.23
N GLY A 50 -4.02 -16.22 0.53
CA GLY A 50 -4.01 -16.17 1.99
C GLY A 50 -3.52 -14.85 2.58
N LEU A 51 -3.27 -13.83 1.75
CA LEU A 51 -2.94 -12.48 2.18
C LEU A 51 -4.15 -11.54 2.05
N PRO A 52 -4.23 -10.52 2.93
CA PRO A 52 -5.24 -9.48 2.81
C PRO A 52 -5.06 -8.65 1.53
N LYS A 53 -6.15 -7.99 1.12
CA LYS A 53 -6.08 -6.98 0.06
C LYS A 53 -5.31 -5.78 0.59
N ILE A 54 -4.30 -5.34 -0.14
CA ILE A 54 -3.47 -4.20 0.24
C ILE A 54 -3.82 -3.00 -0.64
N ALA A 55 -4.25 -1.91 -0.02
CA ALA A 55 -4.29 -0.59 -0.63
C ALA A 55 -3.01 0.15 -0.23
N VAL A 56 -2.11 0.36 -1.19
CA VAL A 56 -0.81 0.99 -0.96
C VAL A 56 -0.91 2.47 -1.26
N HIS A 57 -0.81 3.29 -0.22
CA HIS A 57 -0.81 4.75 -0.30
C HIS A 57 0.62 5.25 -0.16
N TRP A 58 1.35 5.23 -1.28
CA TRP A 58 2.79 5.44 -1.32
C TRP A 58 3.19 6.44 -2.41
N PRO A 59 3.79 7.61 -2.05
CA PRO A 59 4.06 8.66 -3.03
C PRO A 59 4.89 8.27 -4.26
N LEU A 60 5.64 7.16 -4.22
CA LEU A 60 6.45 6.71 -5.35
C LEU A 60 5.63 6.00 -6.43
N ILE A 61 4.59 5.25 -6.05
CA ILE A 61 3.87 4.34 -6.96
C ILE A 61 2.36 4.58 -7.03
N ASP A 62 1.84 5.42 -6.14
CA ASP A 62 0.42 5.76 -6.14
C ASP A 62 0.06 6.56 -7.41
N PHE A 63 -1.19 6.37 -7.87
CA PHE A 63 -1.73 7.13 -8.96
C PHE A 63 -2.25 8.50 -8.48
N GLU A 64 -2.77 8.58 -7.26
CA GLU A 64 -3.28 9.80 -6.65
C GLU A 64 -2.10 10.77 -6.38
N CYS A 65 -2.20 12.02 -6.84
CA CYS A 65 -1.14 13.03 -6.70
C CYS A 65 -1.63 14.48 -6.61
N GLY A 66 -2.94 14.67 -6.41
CA GLY A 66 -3.60 15.97 -6.33
C GLY A 66 -3.35 16.72 -5.01
N PRO A 67 -3.63 18.03 -4.99
CA PRO A 67 -3.56 18.81 -3.75
C PRO A 67 -4.67 18.39 -2.77
N GLU A 68 -4.46 18.68 -1.49
CA GLU A 68 -5.47 18.45 -0.45
C GLU A 68 -6.82 19.10 -0.82
N GLY A 69 -7.89 18.29 -0.81
CA GLY A 69 -9.25 18.69 -1.21
C GLY A 69 -9.46 18.87 -2.72
N GLY A 70 -8.47 18.55 -3.55
CA GLY A 70 -8.52 18.58 -5.01
C GLY A 70 -9.02 17.29 -5.65
N ALA A 71 -8.95 17.22 -6.97
CA ALA A 71 -9.09 15.94 -7.69
C ALA A 71 -7.86 15.07 -7.41
N ASP A 72 -8.08 13.78 -7.16
CA ASP A 72 -7.03 12.78 -6.87
C ASP A 72 -6.19 13.10 -5.61
N ASP A 73 -6.82 13.59 -4.54
CA ASP A 73 -6.19 13.94 -3.26
C ASP A 73 -5.59 12.71 -2.55
N PHE A 74 -4.29 12.52 -2.76
CA PHE A 74 -3.47 11.48 -2.12
C PHE A 74 -3.52 11.51 -0.58
N LEU A 75 -3.63 12.69 0.03
CA LEU A 75 -3.58 12.83 1.48
C LEU A 75 -4.89 12.44 2.17
N GLU A 76 -5.99 12.27 1.42
CA GLU A 76 -7.30 11.92 1.97
C GLU A 76 -7.21 10.67 2.85
N TRP A 77 -6.46 9.65 2.43
CA TRP A 77 -6.31 8.39 3.17
C TRP A 77 -5.54 8.53 4.47
N PHE A 78 -4.59 9.46 4.53
CA PHE A 78 -3.85 9.76 5.76
C PHE A 78 -4.77 10.44 6.78
N PHE A 79 -5.61 11.37 6.34
CA PHE A 79 -6.59 12.04 7.22
C PHE A 79 -7.72 11.11 7.66
N LYS A 80 -8.14 10.17 6.80
CA LYS A 80 -9.13 9.13 7.15
C LYS A 80 -8.60 8.19 8.23
N ALA A 81 -7.30 7.87 8.23
CA ALA A 81 -6.71 6.96 9.20
C ALA A 81 -6.42 7.59 10.57
N ASP A 82 -6.27 8.93 10.62
CA ASP A 82 -6.11 9.68 11.88
C ASP A 82 -7.39 9.69 12.74
N ARG A 83 -8.56 9.43 12.14
CA ARG A 83 -9.89 9.56 12.77
C ARG A 83 -10.61 8.24 12.93
#